data_AF-A0A7Y3EHC7-F1
#
_entry.id   AF-A0A7Y3EHC7-F1
#
_cell.length_a   1.000
_cell.length_b   1.000
_cell.length_c   1.000
_cell.angle_alpha   90.00
_cell.angle_beta   90.00
_cell.angle_gamma   90.00
#
_symmetry.space_group_name_H-M   'P 1'
#
loop_
_entity.id
_entity.type
_entity.pdbx_description
1 polymer ?
#
loop_
_entity_poly.entity_id
_entity_poly.type
_entity_poly.pdbx_seq_one_letter_code
_entity_poly.pdbx_strand_id
1 'polypeptide(L)' 'MKASEYHKYLTLSGLERLVVSPESNFINIGERTNVTGSRKFLRLIKEENYSEALEVA' A
#
# COMPACT_ATOMS: atom_id res chain seq x y z
N MET A 1 20.86 -17.08 29.57
CA MET A 1 20.24 -17.03 28.23
C MET A 1 19.79 -15.60 28.00
N LYS A 2 20.44 -14.84 27.10
CA LYS A 2 19.90 -13.54 26.69
C LYS A 2 18.70 -13.83 25.79
N ALA A 3 17.53 -13.34 26.15
CA ALA A 3 16.42 -13.28 25.22
C ALA A 3 16.94 -12.56 23.97
N SER A 4 16.96 -13.24 22.82
CA SER A 4 17.27 -12.58 21.57
C SER A 4 16.29 -11.42 21.43
N GLU A 5 16.79 -10.19 21.34
CA GLU A 5 15.98 -9.00 21.09
C GLU A 5 15.35 -9.10 19.70
N TYR A 6 14.30 -9.90 19.56
CA TYR A 6 13.48 -9.93 18.35
C TYR A 6 12.74 -8.61 18.28
N HIS A 7 13.36 -7.64 17.61
CA HIS A 7 12.70 -6.40 17.25
C HIS A 7 11.63 -6.77 16.23
N LYS A 8 10.37 -6.75 16.68
CA LYS A 8 9.23 -7.06 15.82
C LYS A 8 8.98 -5.86 14.92
N TYR A 9 9.62 -5.86 13.75
CA TYR A 9 9.41 -4.84 12.72
C TYR A 9 8.06 -5.01 12.04
N LEU A 10 7.49 -3.90 11.58
CA LEU A 10 6.27 -3.93 10.78
C LEU A 10 6.57 -4.72 9.50
N THR A 11 5.89 -5.83 9.33
CA THR A 11 6.06 -6.73 8.19
C THR A 11 4.73 -6.81 7.45
N LEU A 12 4.76 -6.46 6.16
CA LEU A 12 3.62 -6.47 5.25
C LEU A 12 3.93 -7.43 4.08
N SER A 13 2.89 -7.83 3.34
CA SER A 13 3.05 -8.78 2.23
C SER A 13 2.08 -8.48 1.09
N GLY A 14 2.60 -8.53 -0.13
CA GLY A 14 1.84 -8.70 -1.37
C GLY A 14 2.36 -9.96 -2.09
N LEU A 15 2.85 -9.80 -3.32
CA LEU A 15 3.67 -10.84 -3.97
C LEU A 15 5.06 -10.95 -3.33
N GLU A 16 5.59 -9.82 -2.89
CA GLU A 16 6.86 -9.73 -2.18
C GLU A 16 6.65 -9.23 -0.75
N ARG A 17 7.59 -9.57 0.12
CA ARG A 17 7.58 -9.18 1.54
C ARG A 17 8.20 -7.79 1.71
N LEU A 18 7.49 -6.90 2.41
CA LEU A 18 8.01 -5.60 2.84
C LEU A 18 8.25 -5.60 4.35
N VAL A 19 9.46 -5.26 4.79
CA VAL A 19 9.78 -5.00 6.21
C VAL A 19 10.14 -3.55 6.38
N VAL A 20 9.43 -2.88 7.29
CA VAL A 20 9.72 -1.50 7.68
C VAL A 20 10.56 -1.53 8.95
N SER A 21 11.86 -1.28 8.79
CA SER A 21 12.86 -1.20 9.86
C SER A 21 13.28 0.25 10.12
N PRO A 22 14.04 0.53 11.20
CA PRO A 22 14.56 1.87 11.48
C PRO A 22 15.45 2.46 10.38
N GLU A 23 16.06 1.62 9.56
CA GLU A 23 16.92 2.02 8.43
C GLU A 23 16.11 2.25 7.14
N SER A 24 14.81 1.94 7.15
CA SER A 24 13.94 2.18 5.99
C SER A 24 13.75 3.68 5.77
N ASN A 25 13.78 4.10 4.51
CA ASN A 25 13.37 5.45 4.14
C ASN A 25 11.86 5.65 4.39
N PHE A 26 11.38 6.88 4.15
CA PHE A 26 9.94 7.15 4.20
C PHE A 26 9.18 6.25 3.22
N ILE A 27 8.22 5.48 3.76
CA ILE A 27 7.39 4.58 2.97
C ILE A 27 6.16 5.35 2.50
N ASN A 28 6.07 5.57 1.19
CA ASN A 28 4.90 6.16 0.56
C ASN A 28 3.77 5.13 0.46
N ILE A 29 2.55 5.54 0.81
CA ILE A 29 1.33 4.75 0.64
C ILE A 29 0.47 5.45 -0.41
N GLY A 30 0.07 4.73 -1.45
CA GLY A 30 -0.76 5.30 -2.51
C GLY A 30 -2.16 5.67 -2.02
N GLU A 31 -2.61 6.89 -2.31
CA GLU A 31 -3.96 7.38 -1.93
C GLU A 31 -4.97 7.40 -3.09
N ARG A 32 -4.50 7.25 -4.33
CA ARG A 32 -5.27 7.59 -5.55
C ARG A 32 -6.42 6.62 -5.82
N THR A 33 -6.38 5.42 -5.28
CA THR A 33 -7.43 4.39 -5.34
C THR A 33 -8.53 4.63 -4.30
N ASN A 34 -8.96 5.89 -4.14
CA ASN A 34 -9.96 6.34 -3.17
C ASN A 34 -11.08 7.11 -3.87
N VAL A 35 -12.31 6.63 -3.78
CA VAL A 35 -13.48 7.21 -4.46
C VAL A 35 -13.84 8.63 -3.97
N THR A 36 -13.48 9.00 -2.75
CA THR A 36 -13.73 10.34 -2.21
C THR A 36 -12.62 11.31 -2.64
N GLY A 37 -11.36 10.87 -2.60
CA GLY A 37 -10.18 11.70 -2.86
C GLY A 37 -9.78 11.80 -4.34
N SER A 38 -10.20 10.85 -5.18
CA SER A 38 -9.77 10.77 -6.57
C SER A 38 -10.95 10.87 -7.54
N ARG A 39 -11.10 12.02 -8.18
CA ARG A 39 -12.15 12.26 -9.19
C ARG A 39 -12.07 11.27 -10.35
N LYS A 40 -10.86 10.91 -10.80
CA LYS A 40 -10.67 9.92 -11.87
C LYS A 40 -11.13 8.54 -11.41
N PHE A 41 -10.67 8.09 -10.24
CA PHE A 41 -11.01 6.76 -9.73
C PHE A 41 -12.51 6.63 -9.44
N LEU A 42 -13.12 7.65 -8.82
CA LEU A 42 -14.57 7.72 -8.61
C LEU A 42 -15.37 7.49 -9.90
N ARG A 43 -14.99 8.19 -10.98
CA ARG A 43 -15.68 8.06 -12.27
C ARG A 43 -15.56 6.64 -12.81
N LEU A 44 -14.35 6.09 -12.85
CA LEU A 44 -14.09 4.74 -13.39
C LEU A 44 -14.83 3.66 -12.61
N ILE A 45 -14.89 3.76 -11.28
CA ILE A 45 -15.65 2.82 -10.44
C ILE A 45 -17.16 2.96 -10.68
N LYS A 46 -17.68 4.18 -10.83
CA LYS A 46 -19.11 4.41 -11.13
C LYS A 46 -19.52 3.89 -12.51
N GLU A 47 -18.61 3.93 -13.48
CA GLU A 47 -18.82 3.45 -14.85
C GLU A 47 -18.49 1.95 -14.99
N GLU A 48 -18.15 1.27 -13.89
CA GLU A 48 -17.71 -0.14 -13.86
C GLU A 48 -16.53 -0.45 -14.80
N ASN A 49 -15.74 0.58 -15.15
CA ASN A 49 -14.56 0.45 -16.00
C ASN A 49 -13.34 0.05 -15.16
N TYR A 50 -13.35 -1.19 -14.68
CA TYR A 50 -12.32 -1.71 -13.78
C TYR A 50 -10.96 -1.87 -14.45
N SER A 51 -10.92 -2.19 -15.75
CA SER A 51 -9.66 -2.32 -16.50
C SER A 51 -8.86 -1.02 -16.49
N GLU A 52 -9.50 0.13 -16.74
CA GLU A 52 -8.81 1.42 -16.66
C GLU A 52 -8.57 1.87 -15.20
N ALA A 53 -9.41 1.42 -14.25
CA ALA A 53 -9.19 1.72 -12.83
C ALA A 53 -7.92 1.07 -12.28
N LEU A 54 -7.52 -0.10 -12.81
CA LEU A 54 -6.27 -0.77 -12.45
C LEU A 54 -5.04 0.07 -12.79
N GLU A 55 -5.06 0.86 -13.86
CA GLU A 55 -3.97 1.78 -14.25
C GLU A 55 -3.79 2.96 -13.27
N VAL A 56 -4.67 3.11 -12.27
CA VAL A 56 -4.53 4.10 -11.19
C VAL A 56 -3.72 3.54 -10.01
N ALA A 57 -3.70 2.21 -9.86
CA ALA A 57 -2.98 1.49 -8.80
C ALA A 57 -1.50 1.29 -9.15
#